data_AF-A0A349YSA8-F1
#
_entry.id   AF-A0A349YSA8-F1
#
_cell.length_a   1.000
_cell.length_b   1.000
_cell.length_c   1.000
_cell.angle_alpha   90.00
_cell.angle_beta   90.00
_cell.angle_gamma   90.00
#
_symmetry.space_group_name_H-M   'P 1'
#
loop_
_entity.id
_entity.type
_entity.pdbx_description
1 polymer ?
#
loop_
_entity_poly.entity_id
_entity_poly.type
_entity_poly.pdbx_seq_one_letter_code
_entity_poly.pdbx_strand_id
1 'polypeptide(L)'
;MKEKHLYICENSTTGIFTGIYDAWASRYGHENNRILVEEPENYEFFTKMIYVEPDWEKAEKVKRSIRQKISNDAYITVYHASISQDKEKADVIYRFLILGFAMGKGVMEYLSNPYVSHLYKMELNTKNELFHYEGFLRFVKMGNQILFGRFRPKNDIIFFIADHFADRLPGENWLIYDEGRKKAAVHKAYGRWFVLEKYEINLEKDMNQLEEEDEFLNLWKHFVDSIAIRERTNEKLQLNMMPNRFREFMPEVEYKEKNKK
;
A
#
# COMPACT_ATOMS: atom_id res chain seq x y z
N MET A 1 14.61 -8.62 35.89
CA MET A 1 13.92 -7.99 34.75
C MET A 1 14.23 -8.84 33.53
N LYS A 2 13.23 -9.35 32.79
CA LYS A 2 13.51 -10.17 31.59
C LYS A 2 13.98 -9.24 30.47
N GLU A 3 15.02 -9.65 29.73
CA GLU A 3 15.57 -8.90 28.59
C GLU A 3 14.56 -8.85 27.44
N LYS A 4 14.32 -7.65 26.90
CA LYS A 4 13.45 -7.45 25.72
C LYS A 4 14.27 -7.54 24.43
N HIS A 5 13.69 -8.13 23.39
CA HIS A 5 14.31 -8.29 22.09
C HIS A 5 13.50 -7.55 21.03
N LEU A 6 14.11 -6.53 20.41
CA LEU A 6 13.51 -5.77 19.32
C LEU A 6 14.07 -6.26 17.99
N TYR A 7 13.22 -6.84 17.17
CA TYR A 7 13.55 -7.24 15.81
C TYR A 7 13.25 -6.08 14.87
N ILE A 8 14.29 -5.43 14.35
CA ILE A 8 14.18 -4.31 13.42
C ILE A 8 14.30 -4.87 12.01
N CYS A 9 13.25 -4.75 11.23
CA CYS A 9 13.15 -5.31 9.88
C CYS A 9 12.88 -4.23 8.84
N GLU A 10 13.19 -4.54 7.58
CA GLU A 10 12.80 -3.68 6.47
C GLU A 10 11.27 -3.51 6.43
N ASN A 11 10.82 -2.29 6.10
CA ASN A 11 9.41 -1.95 5.94
C ASN A 11 8.80 -2.52 4.63
N SER A 12 8.85 -3.84 4.49
CA SER A 12 8.30 -4.61 3.39
C SER A 12 7.68 -5.91 3.92
N THR A 13 6.76 -6.53 3.16
CA THR A 13 6.15 -7.80 3.57
C THR A 13 7.20 -8.90 3.80
N THR A 14 8.23 -8.95 2.94
CA THR A 14 9.35 -9.89 3.10
C THR A 14 10.11 -9.61 4.38
N GLY A 15 10.52 -8.36 4.64
CA GLY A 15 11.21 -7.97 5.88
C GLY A 15 10.42 -8.31 7.14
N ILE A 16 9.13 -7.94 7.17
CA ILE A 16 8.23 -8.21 8.31
C ILE A 16 8.09 -9.71 8.56
N PHE A 17 7.87 -10.51 7.52
CA PHE A 17 7.72 -11.96 7.67
C PHE A 17 9.03 -12.63 8.10
N THR A 18 10.18 -12.14 7.62
CA THR A 18 11.48 -12.61 8.10
C THR A 18 11.68 -12.28 9.59
N GLY A 19 11.33 -11.07 10.01
CA GLY A 19 11.37 -10.67 11.42
C GLY A 19 10.49 -11.55 12.30
N ILE A 20 9.28 -11.87 11.83
CA ILE A 20 8.36 -12.80 12.51
C ILE A 20 8.98 -14.19 12.65
N TYR A 21 9.57 -14.71 11.57
CA TYR A 21 10.22 -16.02 11.58
C TYR A 21 11.36 -16.06 12.60
N ASP A 22 12.26 -15.08 12.58
CA ASP A 22 13.43 -15.04 13.45
C ASP A 22 13.05 -14.83 14.92
N ALA A 23 12.04 -13.99 15.19
CA ALA A 23 11.47 -13.83 16.52
C ALA A 23 10.80 -15.12 17.03
N TRP A 24 10.19 -15.92 16.15
CA TRP A 24 9.63 -17.21 16.52
C TRP A 24 10.72 -18.26 16.79
N ALA A 25 11.76 -18.28 15.97
CA ALA A 25 12.84 -19.26 16.01
C ALA A 25 13.78 -19.05 17.22
N SER A 26 13.88 -17.82 17.73
CA SER A 26 14.81 -17.48 18.83
C SER A 26 14.47 -18.09 20.19
N ARG A 27 13.20 -18.45 20.41
CA ARG A 27 12.70 -19.03 21.67
C ARG A 27 12.93 -18.15 22.93
N TYR A 28 13.12 -16.85 22.77
CA TYR A 28 13.21 -15.89 23.89
C TYR A 28 11.87 -15.62 24.60
N GLY A 29 10.78 -16.22 24.11
CA GLY A 29 9.43 -16.05 24.62
C GLY A 29 8.70 -14.90 23.92
N HIS A 30 7.47 -15.16 23.47
CA HIS A 30 6.69 -14.19 22.69
C HIS A 30 6.45 -12.87 23.43
N GLU A 31 6.30 -12.92 24.76
CA GLU A 31 6.14 -11.74 25.63
C GLU A 31 7.34 -10.78 25.63
N ASN A 32 8.55 -11.30 25.34
CA ASN A 32 9.79 -10.52 25.39
C ASN A 32 10.23 -10.04 23.99
N ASN A 33 9.57 -10.51 22.93
CA ASN A 33 9.88 -10.16 21.56
C ASN A 33 8.94 -9.07 21.07
N ARG A 34 9.46 -8.08 20.35
CA ARG A 34 8.67 -7.08 19.60
C ARG A 34 9.30 -6.89 18.23
N ILE A 35 8.47 -6.66 17.21
CA ILE A 35 8.93 -6.49 15.84
C ILE A 35 8.59 -5.07 15.37
N LEU A 36 9.58 -4.37 14.81
CA LEU A 36 9.46 -2.99 14.36
C LEU A 36 9.98 -2.86 12.93
N VAL A 37 9.39 -1.96 12.16
CA VAL A 37 9.80 -1.62 10.79
C VAL A 37 10.77 -0.43 10.73
N GLU A 38 10.99 0.22 11.87
CA GLU A 38 11.89 1.35 12.07
C GLU A 38 12.47 1.28 13.48
N GLU A 39 13.62 1.89 13.70
CA GLU A 39 14.19 1.99 15.03
C GLU A 39 13.32 2.85 15.94
N PRO A 40 13.19 2.50 17.23
CA PRO A 40 12.44 3.33 18.17
C PRO A 40 13.17 4.65 18.40
N GLU A 41 12.40 5.74 18.46
CA GLU A 41 12.94 7.08 18.79
C GLU A 41 13.54 7.14 20.20
N ASN A 42 13.05 6.31 21.12
CA ASN A 42 13.51 6.24 22.50
C ASN A 42 14.02 4.84 22.84
N TYR A 43 15.24 4.78 23.39
CA TYR A 43 15.87 3.54 23.81
C TYR A 43 15.43 3.15 25.23
N GLU A 44 14.87 1.95 25.39
CA GLU A 44 14.55 1.38 26.69
C GLU A 44 15.74 0.60 27.27
N PHE A 45 16.00 0.73 28.57
CA PHE A 45 16.99 -0.11 29.27
C PHE A 45 16.61 -1.60 29.18
N PHE A 46 17.61 -2.49 29.20
CA PHE A 46 17.44 -3.95 29.10
C PHE A 46 16.78 -4.42 27.81
N THR A 47 17.09 -3.73 26.71
CA THR A 47 16.56 -4.01 25.38
C THR A 47 17.69 -4.31 24.42
N LYS A 48 17.61 -5.45 23.73
CA LYS A 48 18.55 -5.87 22.68
C LYS A 48 17.92 -5.69 21.32
N MET A 49 18.59 -4.93 20.46
CA MET A 49 18.19 -4.77 19.05
C MET A 49 18.81 -5.87 18.19
N ILE A 50 17.99 -6.47 17.34
CA ILE A 50 18.34 -7.52 16.40
C ILE A 50 17.90 -7.02 15.02
N TYR A 51 18.86 -6.71 14.17
CA TYR A 51 18.60 -6.30 12.79
C TYR A 51 18.35 -7.53 11.93
N VAL A 52 17.27 -7.48 11.16
CA VAL A 52 16.78 -8.60 10.35
C VAL A 52 16.88 -8.24 8.88
N GLU A 53 17.72 -8.97 8.16
CA GLU A 53 17.82 -8.89 6.72
C GLU A 53 16.66 -9.65 6.05
N PRO A 54 16.01 -9.09 5.01
CA PRO A 54 14.95 -9.78 4.28
C PRO A 54 15.40 -11.11 3.68
N ASP A 55 14.62 -12.15 3.93
CA ASP A 55 14.88 -13.51 3.45
C ASP A 55 13.57 -14.12 2.90
N TRP A 56 13.56 -14.33 1.59
CA TRP A 56 12.42 -14.85 0.85
C TRP A 56 12.00 -16.26 1.30
N GLU A 57 12.94 -17.14 1.65
CA GLU A 57 12.61 -18.49 2.10
C GLU A 57 11.93 -18.47 3.46
N LYS A 58 12.41 -17.63 4.38
CA LYS A 58 11.78 -17.44 5.70
C LYS A 58 10.39 -16.81 5.54
N ALA A 59 10.26 -15.79 4.69
CA ALA A 59 8.98 -15.16 4.40
C ALA A 59 7.95 -16.15 3.82
N GLU A 60 8.35 -16.99 2.87
CA GLU A 60 7.47 -18.01 2.29
C GLU A 60 7.06 -19.07 3.32
N LYS A 61 7.95 -19.46 4.25
CA LYS A 61 7.60 -20.37 5.36
C LYS A 61 6.52 -19.78 6.26
N VAL A 62 6.59 -18.48 6.57
CA VAL A 62 5.56 -17.78 7.36
C VAL A 62 4.24 -17.77 6.60
N LYS A 63 4.24 -17.31 5.34
CA LYS A 63 3.05 -17.32 4.46
C LYS A 63 2.39 -18.69 4.41
N ARG A 64 3.17 -19.75 4.14
CA ARG A 64 2.65 -21.13 4.08
C ARG A 64 2.03 -21.55 5.42
N SER A 65 2.68 -21.21 6.53
CA SER A 65 2.19 -21.55 7.87
C SER A 65 0.85 -20.88 8.15
N ILE A 66 0.69 -19.60 7.82
CA ILE A 66 -0.57 -18.87 7.98
C ILE A 66 -1.69 -19.55 7.21
N ARG A 67 -1.47 -19.81 5.91
CA ARG A 67 -2.48 -20.41 5.02
C ARG A 67 -2.89 -21.81 5.47
N GLN A 68 -1.95 -22.62 5.95
CA GLN A 68 -2.21 -24.01 6.33
C GLN A 68 -2.81 -24.15 7.74
N LYS A 69 -2.38 -23.32 8.70
CA LYS A 69 -2.76 -23.48 10.11
C LYS A 69 -3.89 -22.55 10.56
N ILE A 70 -4.09 -21.43 9.87
CA ILE A 70 -5.12 -20.44 10.21
C ILE A 70 -6.19 -20.47 9.11
N SER A 71 -5.96 -19.78 8.00
CA SER A 71 -6.81 -19.79 6.80
C SER A 71 -6.16 -18.98 5.67
N ASN A 72 -6.70 -19.09 4.45
CA ASN A 72 -6.31 -18.22 3.35
C ASN A 72 -6.75 -16.76 3.59
N ASP A 73 -7.93 -16.55 4.21
CA ASP A 73 -8.44 -15.22 4.52
C ASP A 73 -7.54 -14.51 5.54
N ALA A 74 -7.05 -15.23 6.55
CA ALA A 74 -6.09 -14.68 7.50
C ALA A 74 -4.80 -14.22 6.82
N TYR A 75 -4.33 -14.97 5.81
CA TYR A 75 -3.16 -14.55 5.03
C TYR A 75 -3.44 -13.26 4.23
N ILE A 76 -4.60 -13.16 3.59
CA ILE A 76 -4.99 -11.95 2.83
C ILE A 76 -5.05 -10.73 3.78
N THR A 77 -5.70 -10.87 4.94
CA THR A 77 -5.77 -9.81 5.95
C THR A 77 -4.38 -9.42 6.44
N VAL A 78 -3.52 -10.39 6.77
CA VAL A 78 -2.13 -10.14 7.19
C VAL A 78 -1.32 -9.44 6.09
N TYR A 79 -1.48 -9.84 4.83
CA TYR A 79 -0.77 -9.22 3.70
C TYR A 79 -1.21 -7.76 3.48
N HIS A 80 -2.51 -7.47 3.55
CA HIS A 80 -2.99 -6.09 3.47
C HIS A 80 -2.53 -5.24 4.66
N ALA A 81 -2.42 -5.82 5.85
CA ALA A 81 -1.86 -5.15 7.01
C ALA A 81 -0.34 -4.90 6.87
N SER A 82 0.42 -5.82 6.27
CA SER A 82 1.88 -5.65 6.13
C SER A 82 2.26 -4.50 5.20
N ILE A 83 1.40 -4.14 4.26
CA ILE A 83 1.58 -2.97 3.39
C ILE A 83 0.96 -1.67 3.95
N SER A 84 0.41 -1.71 5.17
CA SER A 84 -0.17 -0.53 5.81
C SER A 84 0.91 0.52 6.14
N GLN A 85 0.50 1.78 6.27
CA GLN A 85 1.33 2.87 6.78
C GLN A 85 1.59 2.79 8.30
N ASP A 86 0.81 1.97 9.01
CA ASP A 86 0.88 1.87 10.47
C ASP A 86 2.27 1.39 10.92
N LYS A 87 2.90 2.15 11.83
CA LYS A 87 4.24 1.87 12.35
C LYS A 87 4.28 0.60 13.21
N GLU A 88 3.15 0.22 13.81
CA GLU A 88 3.05 -0.96 14.68
C GLU A 88 2.66 -2.24 13.92
N LYS A 89 2.45 -2.15 12.60
CA LYS A 89 1.94 -3.28 11.79
C LYS A 89 2.70 -4.58 11.98
N ALA A 90 4.03 -4.52 12.11
CA ALA A 90 4.85 -5.72 12.25
C ALA A 90 4.57 -6.44 13.59
N ASP A 91 4.51 -5.71 14.71
CA ASP A 91 4.16 -6.31 16.00
C ASP A 91 2.70 -6.75 16.03
N VAL A 92 1.77 -5.93 15.51
CA VAL A 92 0.33 -6.31 15.47
C VAL A 92 0.13 -7.62 14.70
N ILE A 93 0.78 -7.78 13.54
CA ILE A 93 0.77 -9.03 12.79
C ILE A 93 1.37 -10.15 13.64
N TYR A 94 2.51 -9.94 14.29
CA TYR A 94 3.13 -10.96 15.15
C TYR A 94 2.19 -11.44 16.27
N ARG A 95 1.56 -10.50 16.99
CA ARG A 95 0.58 -10.80 18.06
C ARG A 95 -0.64 -11.53 17.53
N PHE A 96 -1.16 -11.10 16.39
CA PHE A 96 -2.25 -11.79 15.72
C PHE A 96 -1.87 -13.24 15.39
N LEU A 97 -0.67 -13.48 14.86
CA LEU A 97 -0.21 -14.83 14.50
C LEU A 97 -0.04 -15.75 15.71
N ILE A 98 0.40 -15.22 16.87
CA ILE A 98 0.44 -15.98 18.13
C ILE A 98 -0.96 -16.50 18.49
N LEU A 99 -1.98 -15.65 18.42
CA LEU A 99 -3.37 -16.06 18.65
C LEU A 99 -3.85 -17.02 17.55
N GLY A 100 -3.55 -16.72 16.30
CA GLY A 100 -3.98 -17.48 15.14
C GLY A 100 -3.46 -18.90 15.12
N PHE A 101 -2.19 -19.13 15.49
CA PHE A 101 -1.65 -20.49 15.57
C PHE A 101 -2.18 -21.29 16.78
N ALA A 102 -2.70 -20.63 17.81
CA ALA A 102 -3.35 -21.29 18.94
C ALA A 102 -4.84 -21.62 18.65
N MET A 103 -5.56 -20.74 17.97
CA MET A 103 -7.01 -20.82 17.76
C MET A 103 -7.39 -21.36 16.36
N GLY A 104 -6.45 -21.41 15.43
CA GLY A 104 -6.72 -21.66 14.01
C GLY A 104 -7.62 -20.57 13.41
N LYS A 105 -8.48 -20.97 12.46
CA LYS A 105 -9.40 -20.06 11.74
C LYS A 105 -10.29 -19.20 12.65
N GLY A 106 -10.61 -19.66 13.87
CA GLY A 106 -11.49 -18.96 14.80
C GLY A 106 -10.93 -17.60 15.27
N VAL A 107 -9.62 -17.36 15.12
CA VAL A 107 -9.02 -16.06 15.43
C VAL A 107 -9.65 -14.92 14.63
N MET A 108 -10.13 -15.20 13.41
CA MET A 108 -10.73 -14.20 12.52
C MET A 108 -12.02 -13.61 13.10
N GLU A 109 -12.71 -14.34 13.96
CA GLU A 109 -13.95 -13.91 14.63
C GLU A 109 -13.67 -13.26 16.00
N TYR A 110 -12.42 -13.29 16.49
CA TYR A 110 -12.06 -12.81 17.82
C TYR A 110 -11.82 -11.28 17.87
N LEU A 111 -12.78 -10.50 17.37
CA LEU A 111 -12.69 -9.05 17.22
C LEU A 111 -12.60 -8.28 18.54
N SER A 112 -12.97 -8.89 19.67
CA SER A 112 -12.79 -8.28 21.00
C SER A 112 -11.31 -8.19 21.41
N ASN A 113 -10.42 -8.93 20.76
CA ASN A 113 -8.99 -8.79 20.99
C ASN A 113 -8.44 -7.55 20.27
N PRO A 114 -7.65 -6.69 20.97
CA PRO A 114 -7.16 -5.44 20.39
C PRO A 114 -6.28 -5.64 19.15
N TYR A 115 -5.42 -6.68 19.12
CA TYR A 115 -4.55 -6.93 17.97
C TYR A 115 -5.31 -7.43 16.75
N VAL A 116 -6.34 -8.26 16.96
CA VAL A 116 -7.22 -8.71 15.88
C VAL A 116 -7.99 -7.52 15.30
N SER A 117 -8.62 -6.71 16.14
CA SER A 117 -9.34 -5.51 15.71
C SER A 117 -8.43 -4.49 15.00
N HIS A 118 -7.22 -4.28 15.50
CA HIS A 118 -6.23 -3.39 14.87
C HIS A 118 -5.79 -3.90 13.51
N LEU A 119 -5.55 -5.22 13.37
CA LEU A 119 -5.23 -5.83 12.08
C LEU A 119 -6.32 -5.56 11.03
N TYR A 120 -7.60 -5.74 11.40
CA TYR A 120 -8.73 -5.44 10.50
C TYR A 120 -8.84 -3.96 10.15
N LYS A 121 -8.55 -3.04 11.08
CA LYS A 121 -8.51 -1.60 10.78
C LYS A 121 -7.45 -1.27 9.74
N MET A 122 -6.27 -1.89 9.84
CA MET A 122 -5.21 -1.72 8.84
C MET A 122 -5.63 -2.28 7.48
N GLU A 123 -6.19 -3.50 7.44
CA GLU A 123 -6.71 -4.09 6.20
C GLU A 123 -7.75 -3.17 5.55
N LEU A 124 -8.74 -2.70 6.31
CA LEU A 124 -9.80 -1.82 5.80
C LEU A 124 -9.21 -0.50 5.28
N ASN A 125 -8.24 0.08 6.00
CA ASN A 125 -7.57 1.29 5.56
C ASN A 125 -6.85 1.10 4.22
N THR A 126 -6.07 0.02 4.10
CA THR A 126 -5.35 -0.33 2.88
C THR A 126 -6.32 -0.57 1.71
N LYS A 127 -7.38 -1.37 1.93
CA LYS A 127 -8.38 -1.68 0.90
C LYS A 127 -9.13 -0.44 0.43
N ASN A 128 -9.58 0.41 1.35
CA ASN A 128 -10.28 1.65 0.99
C ASN A 128 -9.39 2.57 0.14
N GLU A 129 -8.11 2.70 0.49
CA GLU A 129 -7.18 3.49 -0.31
C GLU A 129 -6.93 2.88 -1.69
N LEU A 130 -6.79 1.55 -1.78
CA LEU A 130 -6.71 0.84 -3.05
C LEU A 130 -7.92 1.13 -3.94
N PHE A 131 -9.14 0.92 -3.43
CA PHE A 131 -10.38 1.21 -4.16
C PHE A 131 -10.48 2.66 -4.63
N HIS A 132 -10.03 3.63 -3.81
CA HIS A 132 -9.97 5.01 -4.24
C HIS A 132 -9.04 5.19 -5.45
N TYR A 133 -7.84 4.62 -5.42
CA TYR A 133 -6.90 4.79 -6.53
C TYR A 133 -7.25 3.99 -7.78
N GLU A 134 -7.98 2.87 -7.68
CA GLU A 134 -8.57 2.20 -8.84
C GLU A 134 -9.51 3.14 -9.64
N GLY A 135 -10.19 4.07 -8.96
CA GLY A 135 -11.08 5.05 -9.60
C GLY A 135 -10.47 6.43 -9.82
N PHE A 136 -9.50 6.84 -9.00
CA PHE A 136 -8.96 8.21 -8.99
C PHE A 136 -7.61 8.36 -9.67
N LEU A 137 -6.86 7.27 -9.91
CA LEU A 137 -5.62 7.38 -10.69
C LEU A 137 -5.94 7.96 -12.07
N ARG A 138 -5.11 8.90 -12.51
CA ARG A 138 -5.20 9.54 -13.82
C ARG A 138 -3.94 9.23 -14.58
N PHE A 139 -4.12 8.84 -15.83
CA PHE A 139 -3.02 8.70 -16.77
C PHE A 139 -2.94 9.95 -17.62
N VAL A 140 -1.71 10.38 -17.87
CA VAL A 140 -1.38 11.39 -18.87
C VAL A 140 -0.43 10.81 -19.91
N LYS A 141 -0.53 11.22 -21.17
CA LYS A 141 0.42 10.79 -22.20
C LYS A 141 1.77 11.46 -21.99
N MET A 142 2.83 10.66 -22.03
CA MET A 142 4.22 11.09 -21.89
C MET A 142 5.06 10.49 -23.03
N GLY A 143 5.75 11.36 -23.79
CA GLY A 143 6.65 10.96 -24.87
C GLY A 143 6.01 10.01 -25.91
N ASN A 144 6.70 8.91 -26.23
CA ASN A 144 6.34 7.95 -27.28
C ASN A 144 5.13 7.04 -26.89
N GLN A 145 3.97 7.63 -26.65
CA GLN A 145 2.71 6.93 -26.33
C GLN A 145 2.74 6.10 -25.02
N ILE A 146 3.46 6.55 -23.99
CA ILE A 146 3.42 5.91 -22.67
C ILE A 146 2.38 6.63 -21.81
N LEU A 147 1.48 5.87 -21.19
CA LEU A 147 0.56 6.38 -20.19
C LEU A 147 1.26 6.50 -18.84
N PHE A 148 1.40 7.72 -18.34
CA PHE A 148 2.03 8.01 -17.06
C PHE A 148 0.97 8.30 -16.00
N GLY A 149 0.89 7.44 -14.99
CA GLY A 149 0.04 7.59 -13.81
C GLY A 149 0.86 8.02 -12.60
N ARG A 150 0.40 9.03 -11.87
CA ARG A 150 1.12 9.55 -10.70
C ARG A 150 0.21 9.61 -9.49
N PHE A 151 0.74 9.22 -8.34
CA PHE A 151 0.01 9.23 -7.08
C PHE A 151 0.95 9.23 -5.87
N ARG A 152 0.38 9.47 -4.69
CA ARG A 152 1.08 9.47 -3.40
C ARG A 152 0.24 8.76 -2.32
N PRO A 153 0.12 7.42 -2.40
CA PRO A 153 -0.66 6.65 -1.43
C PRO A 153 0.02 6.65 -0.06
N LYS A 154 -0.80 6.54 0.99
CA LYS A 154 -0.33 6.38 2.37
C LYS A 154 0.15 4.96 2.64
N ASN A 155 -0.52 3.95 2.10
CA ASN A 155 -0.15 2.53 2.18
C ASN A 155 0.64 2.10 0.92
N ASP A 156 1.42 1.03 1.01
CA ASP A 156 2.25 0.51 -0.09
C ASP A 156 1.41 -0.35 -1.06
N ILE A 157 0.54 0.30 -1.83
CA ILE A 157 -0.47 -0.35 -2.67
C ILE A 157 -0.06 -0.49 -4.14
N ILE A 158 1.14 -0.06 -4.52
CA ILE A 158 1.54 0.06 -5.94
C ILE A 158 1.42 -1.28 -6.69
N PHE A 159 1.74 -2.39 -6.03
CA PHE A 159 1.61 -3.72 -6.61
C PHE A 159 0.16 -4.04 -7.01
N PHE A 160 -0.80 -3.75 -6.13
CA PHE A 160 -2.22 -4.01 -6.39
C PHE A 160 -2.80 -3.08 -7.45
N ILE A 161 -2.35 -1.83 -7.47
CA ILE A 161 -2.73 -0.87 -8.50
C ILE A 161 -2.18 -1.29 -9.87
N ALA A 162 -0.94 -1.76 -9.91
CA ALA A 162 -0.34 -2.29 -11.13
C ALA A 162 -1.10 -3.51 -11.66
N ASP A 163 -1.46 -4.46 -10.79
CA ASP A 163 -2.26 -5.63 -11.14
C ASP A 163 -3.62 -5.23 -11.75
N HIS A 164 -4.33 -4.31 -11.08
CA HIS A 164 -5.60 -3.76 -11.56
C HIS A 164 -5.50 -3.14 -12.97
N PHE A 165 -4.49 -2.30 -13.20
CA PHE A 165 -4.35 -1.61 -14.49
C PHE A 165 -3.74 -2.48 -15.58
N ALA A 166 -3.01 -3.54 -15.24
CA ALA A 166 -2.57 -4.53 -16.22
C ALA A 166 -3.77 -5.26 -16.84
N ASP A 167 -4.77 -5.58 -16.02
CA ASP A 167 -6.01 -6.21 -16.49
C ASP A 167 -6.91 -5.24 -17.25
N ARG A 168 -6.97 -3.96 -16.84
CA ARG A 168 -7.84 -2.94 -17.46
C ARG A 168 -7.27 -2.32 -18.73
N LEU A 169 -5.95 -2.16 -18.81
CA LEU A 169 -5.23 -1.52 -19.91
C LEU A 169 -4.14 -2.45 -20.48
N PRO A 170 -4.47 -3.70 -20.87
CA PRO A 170 -3.47 -4.66 -21.31
C PRO A 170 -2.80 -4.25 -22.63
N GLY A 171 -3.45 -3.43 -23.46
CA GLY A 171 -2.91 -2.97 -24.74
C GLY A 171 -1.98 -1.76 -24.67
N GLU A 172 -1.84 -1.16 -23.49
CA GLU A 172 -1.13 0.12 -23.33
C GLU A 172 0.24 -0.07 -22.68
N ASN A 173 1.21 0.75 -23.07
CA ASN A 173 2.44 0.89 -22.29
C ASN A 173 2.16 1.91 -21.20
N TRP A 174 2.39 1.55 -19.94
CA TRP A 174 2.15 2.48 -18.84
C TRP A 174 3.21 2.41 -17.75
N LEU A 175 3.36 3.54 -17.07
CA LEU A 175 4.23 3.75 -15.93
C LEU A 175 3.39 4.38 -14.81
N ILE A 176 3.24 3.69 -13.68
CA ILE A 176 2.57 4.23 -12.50
C ILE A 176 3.63 4.52 -11.45
N TYR A 177 3.73 5.78 -11.00
CA TYR A 177 4.77 6.24 -10.10
C TYR A 177 4.22 6.68 -8.74
N ASP A 178 4.62 5.97 -7.68
CA ASP A 178 4.42 6.35 -6.28
C ASP A 178 5.50 7.35 -5.88
N GLU A 179 5.13 8.64 -5.83
CA GLU A 179 6.04 9.71 -5.45
C GLU A 179 6.50 9.62 -3.99
N GLY A 180 5.64 9.13 -3.10
CA GLY A 180 5.93 9.08 -1.67
C GLY A 180 6.99 8.05 -1.33
N ARG A 181 6.97 6.91 -2.03
CA ARG A 181 7.92 5.80 -1.83
C ARG A 181 9.02 5.73 -2.87
N LYS A 182 8.96 6.55 -3.92
CA LYS A 182 9.88 6.49 -5.07
C LYS A 182 9.88 5.07 -5.67
N LYS A 183 8.68 4.56 -5.97
CA LYS A 183 8.47 3.25 -6.61
C LYS A 183 7.75 3.45 -7.93
N ALA A 184 8.05 2.60 -8.90
CA ALA A 184 7.40 2.63 -10.20
C ALA A 184 6.89 1.24 -10.59
N ALA A 185 5.65 1.15 -11.03
CA ALA A 185 5.17 -0.02 -11.76
C ALA A 185 5.25 0.25 -13.26
N VAL A 186 5.89 -0.65 -14.00
CA VAL A 186 6.08 -0.55 -15.45
C VAL A 186 5.33 -1.69 -16.11
N HIS A 187 4.56 -1.39 -17.14
CA HIS A 187 3.87 -2.37 -17.97
C HIS A 187 4.16 -2.15 -19.45
N LYS A 188 4.41 -3.25 -20.13
CA LYS A 188 4.51 -3.29 -21.59
C LYS A 188 3.20 -3.79 -22.15
N ALA A 189 2.71 -3.16 -23.21
CA ALA A 189 1.53 -3.60 -23.97
C ALA A 189 1.60 -5.11 -24.29
N TYR A 190 0.54 -5.83 -23.93
CA TYR A 190 0.37 -7.29 -24.02
C TYR A 190 1.49 -8.09 -23.36
N GLY A 191 2.20 -7.48 -22.42
CA GLY A 191 3.38 -8.03 -21.74
C GLY A 191 3.14 -8.26 -20.26
N ARG A 192 4.25 -8.38 -19.53
CA ARG A 192 4.23 -8.44 -18.06
C ARG A 192 4.46 -7.04 -17.51
N TRP A 193 4.01 -6.85 -16.28
CA TRP A 193 4.39 -5.71 -15.47
C TRP A 193 5.36 -6.11 -14.36
N PHE A 194 6.09 -5.14 -13.84
CA PHE A 194 6.97 -5.30 -12.68
C PHE A 194 7.04 -4.00 -11.88
N VAL A 195 7.41 -4.10 -10.61
CA VAL A 195 7.64 -2.96 -9.72
C VAL A 195 9.14 -2.74 -9.56
N LEU A 196 9.56 -1.50 -9.75
CA LEU A 196 10.89 -1.00 -9.47
C LEU A 196 10.88 -0.30 -8.11
N GLU A 197 11.72 -0.79 -7.21
CA GLU A 197 11.98 -0.21 -5.90
C GLU A 197 13.08 0.87 -6.00
N LYS A 198 13.00 1.92 -5.17
CA LYS A 198 13.99 3.01 -5.12
C LYS A 198 14.25 3.66 -6.49
N TYR A 199 13.20 3.81 -7.29
CA TYR A 199 13.26 4.42 -8.61
C TYR A 199 13.06 5.93 -8.48
N GLU A 200 14.09 6.71 -8.81
CA GLU A 200 13.99 8.17 -8.81
C GLU A 200 13.75 8.69 -10.23
N ILE A 201 12.62 9.37 -10.40
CA ILE A 201 12.28 10.10 -11.62
C ILE A 201 12.67 11.56 -11.44
N ASN A 202 13.30 12.15 -12.45
CA ASN A 202 13.47 13.60 -12.50
C ASN A 202 12.18 14.21 -13.06
N LEU A 203 11.22 14.45 -12.15
CA LEU A 203 9.91 14.96 -12.52
C LEU A 203 10.00 16.27 -13.31
N GLU A 204 10.95 17.17 -13.02
CA GLU A 204 11.07 18.43 -13.77
C GLU A 204 11.45 18.21 -15.25
N LYS A 205 12.33 17.25 -15.51
CA LYS A 205 12.76 16.91 -16.87
C LYS A 205 11.70 16.10 -17.62
N ASP A 206 11.01 15.21 -16.92
CA ASP A 206 10.05 14.27 -17.52
C ASP A 206 8.66 14.89 -17.67
N MET A 207 8.27 15.85 -16.82
CA MET A 207 7.05 16.64 -17.00
C MET A 207 7.10 17.55 -18.23
N ASN A 208 8.29 17.95 -18.69
CA ASN A 208 8.47 18.65 -19.96
C ASN A 208 8.22 17.74 -21.19
N GLN A 209 8.07 16.42 -20.99
CA GLN A 209 7.71 15.45 -22.03
C GLN A 209 6.21 15.11 -22.02
N LEU A 210 5.42 15.73 -21.15
CA LEU A 210 3.97 15.62 -21.23
C LEU A 210 3.49 16.29 -22.51
N GLU A 211 2.60 15.60 -23.23
CA GLU A 211 2.02 16.15 -24.45
C GLU A 211 1.12 17.36 -24.10
N GLU A 212 1.27 18.47 -24.84
CA GLU A 212 0.46 19.69 -24.64
C GLU A 212 -1.04 19.43 -24.86
N GLU A 213 -1.39 18.49 -25.75
CA GLU A 213 -2.76 18.04 -26.01
C GLU A 213 -2.94 16.56 -25.69
N ASP A 214 -3.30 16.28 -24.44
CA ASP A 214 -3.64 14.93 -24.01
C ASP A 214 -5.14 14.63 -24.25
N GLU A 215 -5.40 13.78 -25.25
CA GLU A 215 -6.75 13.30 -25.57
C GLU A 215 -7.44 12.59 -24.38
N PHE A 216 -6.73 11.79 -23.60
CA PHE A 216 -7.31 11.11 -22.43
C PHE A 216 -7.75 12.11 -21.39
N LEU A 217 -6.93 13.13 -21.14
CA LEU A 217 -7.26 14.21 -20.24
C LEU A 217 -8.51 14.96 -20.70
N ASN A 218 -8.58 15.30 -21.98
CA ASN A 218 -9.73 16.02 -22.54
C ASN A 218 -11.00 15.18 -22.48
N LEU A 219 -10.93 13.89 -22.82
CA LEU A 219 -12.04 12.95 -22.65
C LEU A 219 -12.52 12.89 -21.20
N TRP A 220 -11.61 12.87 -20.23
CA TRP A 220 -11.97 12.85 -18.81
C TRP A 220 -12.68 14.12 -18.36
N LYS A 221 -12.17 15.29 -18.78
CA LYS A 221 -12.82 16.58 -18.50
C LYS A 221 -14.22 16.64 -19.09
N HIS A 222 -14.40 16.22 -20.34
CA HIS A 222 -15.69 16.16 -21.00
C HIS A 222 -16.64 15.17 -20.34
N PHE A 223 -16.15 13.99 -19.95
CA PHE A 223 -16.95 13.01 -19.22
C PHE A 223 -17.50 13.61 -17.92
N VAL A 224 -16.63 14.20 -17.09
CA VAL A 224 -17.03 14.79 -15.80
C VAL A 224 -18.01 15.95 -15.97
N ASP A 225 -17.85 16.78 -17.01
CA ASP A 225 -18.76 17.90 -17.27
C ASP A 225 -20.12 17.41 -17.80
N SER A 226 -20.12 16.45 -18.73
CA SER A 226 -21.34 15.95 -19.37
C SER A 226 -22.27 15.18 -18.42
N ILE A 227 -21.72 14.49 -17.42
CA ILE A 227 -22.52 13.75 -16.42
C ILE A 227 -22.92 14.61 -15.21
N ALA A 228 -22.35 15.81 -15.06
CA ALA A 228 -22.56 16.63 -13.87
C ALA A 228 -23.97 17.24 -13.86
N ILE A 229 -24.74 16.94 -12.81
CA ILE A 229 -26.03 17.59 -12.54
C ILE A 229 -25.77 18.79 -11.63
N ARG A 230 -25.79 20.00 -12.20
CA ARG A 230 -25.39 21.24 -11.50
C ARG A 230 -26.20 21.48 -10.23
N GLU A 231 -27.49 21.16 -10.25
CA GLU A 231 -28.43 21.30 -9.14
C GLU A 231 -28.12 20.35 -7.97
N ARG A 232 -27.35 19.27 -8.20
CA ARG A 232 -26.93 18.31 -7.18
C ARG A 232 -25.53 18.60 -6.62
N THR A 233 -24.94 19.75 -6.94
CA THR A 233 -23.59 20.09 -6.49
C THR A 233 -23.56 20.25 -4.97
N ASN A 234 -22.73 19.44 -4.31
CA ASN A 234 -22.45 19.54 -2.87
C ASN A 234 -20.95 19.43 -2.64
N GLU A 235 -20.28 20.58 -2.51
CA GLU A 235 -18.83 20.65 -2.39
C GLU A 235 -18.31 19.99 -1.11
N LYS A 236 -19.03 20.12 0.01
CA LYS A 236 -18.67 19.47 1.28
C LYS A 236 -18.70 17.95 1.16
N LEU A 237 -19.76 17.39 0.56
CA LEU A 237 -19.85 15.96 0.31
C LEU A 237 -18.77 15.50 -0.67
N GLN A 238 -18.52 16.26 -1.72
CA GLN A 238 -17.47 15.94 -2.69
C GLN A 238 -16.07 15.95 -2.05
N LEU A 239 -15.78 16.86 -1.11
CA LEU A 239 -14.53 16.88 -0.37
C LEU A 239 -14.39 15.68 0.57
N ASN A 240 -15.49 15.25 1.20
CA ASN A 240 -15.50 14.05 2.04
C ASN A 240 -15.25 12.77 1.22
N MET A 241 -15.86 12.67 0.03
CA MET A 241 -15.76 11.47 -0.83
C MET A 241 -14.48 11.45 -1.69
N MET A 242 -13.92 12.62 -1.99
CA MET A 242 -12.69 12.79 -2.76
C MET A 242 -11.78 13.82 -2.06
N PRO A 243 -11.08 13.40 -0.99
CA PRO A 243 -10.15 14.26 -0.25
C PRO A 243 -9.08 14.91 -1.11
N ASN A 244 -8.61 16.10 -0.72
CA ASN A 244 -7.66 16.91 -1.49
C ASN A 244 -6.36 16.19 -1.89
N ARG A 245 -5.88 15.26 -1.05
CA ARG A 245 -4.68 14.45 -1.35
C ARG A 245 -4.78 13.63 -2.64
N PHE A 246 -6.00 13.27 -3.07
CA PHE A 246 -6.23 12.60 -4.35
C PHE A 246 -6.32 13.64 -5.48
N ARG A 247 -6.96 14.78 -5.20
CA ARG A 247 -7.19 15.86 -6.18
C ARG A 247 -5.89 16.48 -6.71
N GLU A 248 -4.82 16.46 -5.92
CA GLU A 248 -3.47 16.89 -6.35
C GLU A 248 -3.02 16.23 -7.66
N PHE A 249 -3.49 15.00 -7.94
CA PHE A 249 -3.14 14.24 -9.14
C PHE A 249 -4.30 14.19 -10.16
N MET A 250 -5.33 15.02 -10.00
CA MET A 250 -6.54 15.04 -10.82
C MET A 250 -6.66 16.34 -11.61
N PRO A 251 -6.14 16.39 -12.84
CA PRO A 251 -6.10 17.61 -13.66
C PRO A 251 -7.49 18.18 -14.03
N GLU A 252 -8.57 17.40 -13.91
CA GLU A 252 -9.94 17.89 -14.06
C GLU A 252 -10.43 18.77 -12.90
N VAL A 253 -9.79 18.70 -11.73
CA VAL A 253 -10.18 19.51 -10.56
C VAL A 253 -9.73 20.96 -10.75
N GLU A 254 -8.50 21.19 -11.22
CA GLU A 254 -8.01 22.53 -11.56
C GLU A 254 -8.85 23.19 -12.67
N TYR A 255 -9.36 22.39 -13.62
CA TYR A 255 -10.23 22.88 -14.69
C TYR A 255 -11.53 23.49 -14.15
N LYS A 256 -12.13 22.90 -13.11
CA LYS A 256 -13.37 23.45 -12.51
C LYS A 256 -13.12 24.74 -11.74
N GLU A 257 -11.94 24.95 -11.16
CA GLU A 257 -11.61 26.21 -10.48
C GLU A 257 -11.48 27.38 -11.46
N LYS A 258 -10.93 27.13 -12.66
CA LYS A 258 -10.77 28.16 -13.70
C LYS A 258 -12.10 28.57 -14.36
N ASN A 259 -13.04 27.64 -14.50
CA ASN A 259 -14.33 27.87 -15.18
C ASN A 259 -15.48 28.29 -14.24
N LYS A 260 -15.19 28.54 -12.95
CA LYS A 260 -16.14 29.08 -11.97
C LYS A 260 -16.15 30.62 -11.89
N LYS A 261 -15.43 31.31 -12.79
CA LYS A 261 -15.45 32.77 -12.92
C LYS A 261 -16.48 33.23 -13.94
#